data_AF-L1L4S8-F1
#
_entry.id   AF-L1L4S8-F1
#
_cell.length_a   1.000
_cell.length_b   1.000
_cell.length_c   1.000
_cell.angle_alpha   90.00
_cell.angle_beta   90.00
_cell.angle_gamma   90.00
#
_symmetry.space_group_name_H-M   'P 1'
#
loop_
_entity.id
_entity.type
_entity.pdbx_description
1 polymer ?
#
loop_
_entity_poly.entity_id
_entity_poly.type
_entity_poly.pdbx_seq_one_letter_code
_entity_poly.pdbx_strand_id
1 'polypeptide(L)'
;MASPAHDGERDESAEDIRRDEEDAARPAALYYPNVAEFVSDRLVHFVSRPAPGSGRVWCPEWYRHGEALSRLDSVWRAWEALRWDPGLGMSTWWAHHLDPNMRALMDPVTGPFVHCAEGHQDSLPLPMEPPPEGLFWDQRGPDSRNPLALD
;
A
#
# COMPACT_ATOMS: atom_id res chain seq x y z
N MET A 1 -35.03 48.31 21.28
CA MET A 1 -34.74 46.99 21.88
C MET A 1 -34.52 46.03 20.74
N ALA A 2 -33.29 45.56 20.54
CA ALA A 2 -32.89 44.72 19.42
C ALA A 2 -33.45 43.29 19.62
N SER A 3 -34.07 42.73 18.58
CA SER A 3 -34.43 41.31 18.53
C SER A 3 -33.17 40.48 18.28
N PRO A 4 -33.01 39.30 18.91
CA PRO A 4 -31.88 38.44 18.64
C PRO A 4 -32.06 37.78 17.27
N ALA A 5 -31.04 37.89 16.43
CA ALA A 5 -30.93 37.08 15.23
C ALA A 5 -30.85 35.62 15.66
N HIS A 6 -31.79 34.81 15.17
CA HIS A 6 -31.77 33.37 15.29
C HIS A 6 -30.55 32.88 14.50
N ASP A 7 -29.53 32.40 15.20
CA ASP A 7 -28.43 31.63 14.61
C ASP A 7 -29.07 30.40 13.96
N GLY A 8 -29.22 30.43 12.64
CA GLY A 8 -29.73 29.32 11.88
C GLY A 8 -28.69 28.22 11.83
N GLU A 9 -28.70 27.33 12.82
CA GLU A 9 -28.12 26.00 12.69
C GLU A 9 -28.74 25.36 11.45
N ARG A 10 -27.93 25.22 10.40
CA ARG A 10 -28.33 24.63 9.13
C ARG A 10 -28.52 23.14 9.41
N ASP A 11 -29.77 22.71 9.57
CA ASP A 11 -30.15 21.30 9.68
C ASP A 11 -29.73 20.60 8.38
N GLU A 12 -28.57 19.92 8.41
CA GLU A 12 -28.10 19.12 7.28
C GLU A 12 -29.13 18.04 7.02
N SER A 13 -29.74 18.09 5.84
CA SER A 13 -30.78 17.14 5.49
C SER A 13 -30.19 15.73 5.45
N ALA A 14 -31.01 14.71 5.76
CA ALA A 14 -30.58 13.32 5.61
C ALA A 14 -30.13 12.99 4.17
N GLU A 15 -30.52 13.79 3.18
CA GLU A 15 -30.04 13.68 1.79
C GLU A 15 -28.63 14.25 1.60
N ASP A 16 -28.29 15.34 2.29
CA ASP A 16 -26.92 15.89 2.29
C ASP A 16 -25.94 14.93 2.98
N ILE A 17 -26.32 14.37 4.13
CA ILE A 17 -25.52 13.34 4.83
C ILE A 17 -25.27 12.13 3.92
N ARG A 18 -26.33 11.62 3.26
CA ARG A 18 -26.21 10.48 2.33
C ARG A 18 -25.33 10.80 1.13
N ARG A 19 -25.41 12.02 0.57
CA ARG A 19 -24.55 12.46 -0.54
C ARG A 19 -23.10 12.53 -0.11
N ASP A 20 -22.82 13.07 1.06
CA ASP A 20 -21.46 13.21 1.58
C ASP A 20 -20.85 11.83 1.92
N GLU A 21 -21.64 10.90 2.46
CA GLU A 21 -21.25 9.49 2.64
C GLU A 21 -20.96 8.81 1.29
N GLU A 22 -21.78 9.05 0.26
CA GLU A 22 -21.60 8.47 -1.07
C GLU A 22 -20.40 9.08 -1.81
N ASP A 23 -20.14 10.37 -1.64
CA ASP A 23 -18.95 11.06 -2.15
C ASP A 23 -17.68 10.59 -1.42
N ALA A 24 -17.74 10.39 -0.09
CA ALA A 24 -16.64 9.81 0.68
C ALA A 24 -16.41 8.33 0.35
N ALA A 25 -17.46 7.59 -0.01
CA ALA A 25 -17.37 6.20 -0.46
C ALA A 25 -16.92 6.06 -1.91
N ARG A 26 -17.01 7.11 -2.72
CA ARG A 26 -16.57 7.09 -4.12
C ARG A 26 -15.05 6.96 -4.15
N PRO A 27 -14.48 5.96 -4.86
CA PRO A 27 -13.04 5.82 -4.92
C PRO A 27 -12.43 7.11 -5.47
N ALA A 28 -11.60 7.78 -4.66
CA ALA A 28 -10.85 8.93 -5.11
C ALA A 28 -10.10 8.52 -6.39
N ALA A 29 -10.23 9.31 -7.45
CA ALA A 29 -9.48 9.07 -8.68
C ALA A 29 -7.99 9.01 -8.33
N LEU A 30 -7.35 7.90 -8.70
CA LEU A 30 -5.92 7.72 -8.53
C LEU A 30 -5.19 8.82 -9.30
N TYR A 31 -4.21 9.45 -8.67
CA TYR A 31 -3.40 10.47 -9.32
C TYR A 31 -2.42 9.85 -10.31
N TYR A 32 -1.71 8.80 -9.88
CA TYR A 32 -0.96 7.94 -10.80
C TYR A 32 -1.87 6.80 -11.27
N PRO A 33 -1.81 6.39 -12.55
CA PRO A 33 -2.66 5.32 -13.05
C PRO A 33 -2.21 3.92 -12.59
N ASN A 34 -0.94 3.77 -12.17
CA ASN A 34 -0.36 2.52 -11.70
C ASN A 34 0.93 2.77 -10.91
N VAL A 35 1.44 1.70 -10.27
CA VAL A 35 2.70 1.72 -9.52
C VAL A 35 3.92 2.07 -10.38
N ALA A 36 3.93 1.73 -11.68
CA ALA A 36 5.09 2.00 -12.53
C ALA A 36 5.30 3.50 -12.74
N GLU A 37 4.23 4.24 -13.07
CA GLU A 37 4.25 5.71 -13.19
C GLU A 37 4.59 6.38 -11.84
N PHE A 38 4.02 5.87 -10.73
CA PHE A 38 4.38 6.36 -9.40
C PHE A 38 5.87 6.18 -9.10
N VAL A 39 6.44 5.03 -9.49
CA VAL A 39 7.86 4.75 -9.29
C VAL A 39 8.73 5.68 -10.15
N SER A 40 8.46 5.77 -11.45
CA SER A 40 9.26 6.55 -12.41
C SER A 40 9.20 8.05 -12.16
N ASP A 41 8.02 8.58 -11.84
CA ASP A 41 7.79 10.03 -11.83
C ASP A 41 7.94 10.64 -10.44
N ARG A 42 7.95 9.80 -9.39
CA ARG A 42 7.98 10.27 -8.01
C ARG A 42 8.97 9.53 -7.14
N LEU A 43 8.81 8.21 -6.97
CA LEU A 43 9.56 7.46 -5.96
C LEU A 43 11.08 7.57 -6.14
N VAL A 44 11.57 7.40 -7.37
CA VAL A 44 13.00 7.44 -7.69
C VAL A 44 13.66 8.78 -7.39
N HIS A 45 12.88 9.86 -7.27
CA HIS A 45 13.37 11.18 -6.92
C HIS A 45 13.45 11.43 -5.41
N PHE A 46 12.76 10.61 -4.61
CA PHE A 46 12.71 10.75 -3.15
C PHE A 46 13.70 9.83 -2.43
N VAL A 47 14.01 8.69 -3.02
CA VAL A 47 14.90 7.69 -2.40
C VAL A 47 16.32 7.86 -2.92
N SER A 48 17.29 8.02 -2.01
CA SER A 48 18.70 8.10 -2.39
C SER A 48 19.16 6.81 -3.07
N ARG A 49 19.74 6.95 -4.27
CA ARG A 49 20.36 5.86 -5.01
C ARG A 49 21.42 5.15 -4.14
N PRO A 50 21.44 3.80 -4.10
CA PRO A 50 22.52 3.08 -3.44
C PRO A 50 23.88 3.46 -4.02
N ALA A 51 24.80 3.88 -3.17
CA ALA A 51 26.20 4.12 -3.53
C ALA A 51 27.01 2.83 -3.45
N PRO A 52 28.14 2.70 -4.17
CA PRO A 52 29.06 1.59 -4.00
C PRO A 52 29.46 1.44 -2.52
N GLY A 53 29.38 0.22 -1.98
CA GLY A 53 29.70 -0.05 -0.57
C GLY A 53 28.65 0.42 0.46
N SER A 54 27.51 0.98 0.03
CA SER A 54 26.45 1.42 0.95
C SER A 54 25.71 0.29 1.67
N GLY A 55 25.95 -0.96 1.30
CA GLY A 55 25.19 -2.10 1.81
C GLY A 55 23.70 -2.01 1.45
N ARG A 56 23.37 -1.41 0.30
CA ARG A 56 22.01 -1.36 -0.25
C ARG A 56 22.04 -1.83 -1.69
N VAL A 57 21.03 -2.59 -2.11
CA VAL A 57 20.91 -3.07 -3.49
C VAL A 57 19.60 -2.60 -4.10
N TRP A 58 19.64 -2.15 -5.35
CA TRP A 58 18.46 -1.80 -6.13
C TRP A 58 18.55 -2.45 -7.50
N CYS A 59 17.54 -3.24 -7.87
CA CYS A 59 17.44 -3.79 -9.21
C CYS A 59 16.69 -2.80 -10.13
N PRO A 60 17.28 -2.33 -11.24
CA PRO A 60 16.57 -1.49 -12.21
C PRO A 60 15.37 -2.20 -12.85
N GLU A 61 15.41 -3.53 -12.95
CA GLU A 61 14.30 -4.38 -13.39
C GLU A 61 13.39 -4.81 -12.23
N TRP A 62 13.17 -3.91 -11.25
CA TRP A 62 12.41 -4.18 -10.03
C TRP A 62 11.06 -4.87 -10.27
N TYR A 63 10.40 -4.56 -11.39
CA TYR A 63 9.10 -5.12 -11.78
C TYR A 63 9.12 -6.63 -12.06
N ARG A 64 10.31 -7.23 -12.21
CA ARG A 64 10.50 -8.69 -12.37
C ARG A 64 10.54 -9.43 -11.03
N HIS A 65 10.61 -8.71 -9.91
CA HIS A 65 10.59 -9.31 -8.57
C HIS A 65 9.19 -9.15 -7.97
N GLY A 66 8.46 -10.26 -7.80
CA GLY A 66 7.08 -10.24 -7.30
C GLY A 66 6.94 -9.58 -5.92
N GLU A 67 7.88 -9.83 -5.01
CA GLU A 67 7.91 -9.15 -3.70
C GLU A 67 8.12 -7.63 -3.86
N ALA A 68 9.00 -7.21 -4.77
CA ALA A 68 9.26 -5.79 -4.98
C ALA A 68 8.04 -5.07 -5.55
N LEU A 69 7.39 -5.67 -6.54
CA LEU A 69 6.17 -5.17 -7.13
C LEU A 69 5.06 -5.00 -6.06
N SER A 70 4.85 -5.99 -5.21
CA SER A 70 3.83 -5.95 -4.15
C SER A 70 4.12 -4.86 -3.10
N ARG A 71 5.38 -4.71 -2.68
CA ARG A 71 5.79 -3.67 -1.72
C ARG A 71 5.63 -2.27 -2.30
N LEU A 72 6.06 -2.06 -3.54
CA LEU A 72 5.95 -0.77 -4.22
C LEU A 72 4.49 -0.40 -4.52
N ASP A 73 3.65 -1.38 -4.90
CA ASP A 73 2.21 -1.16 -5.08
C ASP A 73 1.56 -0.74 -3.75
N SER A 74 1.93 -1.40 -2.64
CA SER A 74 1.47 -1.04 -1.30
C SER A 74 1.86 0.39 -0.91
N VAL A 75 3.11 0.79 -1.20
CA VAL A 75 3.61 2.15 -0.95
C VAL A 75 2.84 3.19 -1.77
N TRP A 76 2.58 2.90 -3.05
CA TRP A 76 1.79 3.76 -3.93
C TRP A 76 0.34 3.89 -3.45
N ARG A 77 -0.33 2.78 -3.14
CA ARG A 77 -1.72 2.81 -2.62
C ARG A 77 -1.84 3.59 -1.33
N ALA A 78 -0.87 3.44 -0.42
CA ALA A 78 -0.84 4.24 0.80
C ALA A 78 -0.64 5.73 0.50
N TRP A 79 0.19 6.08 -0.49
CA TRP A 79 0.35 7.47 -0.92
C TRP A 79 -0.97 8.03 -1.48
N GLU A 80 -1.64 7.31 -2.37
CA GLU A 80 -2.93 7.74 -2.94
C GLU A 80 -4.00 7.97 -1.86
N ALA A 81 -4.04 7.13 -0.84
CA ALA A 81 -4.96 7.27 0.28
C ALA A 81 -4.62 8.47 1.18
N LEU A 82 -3.34 8.77 1.39
CA LEU A 82 -2.88 9.79 2.35
C LEU A 82 -2.60 11.16 1.70
N ARG A 83 -2.53 11.28 0.38
CA ARG A 83 -2.07 12.51 -0.32
C ARG A 83 -2.96 13.73 -0.12
N TRP A 84 -4.22 13.54 0.27
CA TRP A 84 -5.17 14.63 0.50
C TRP A 84 -5.26 15.05 1.96
N ASP A 85 -4.66 14.30 2.89
CA ASP A 85 -4.63 14.68 4.30
C ASP A 85 -3.69 15.91 4.46
N PRO A 86 -4.23 17.07 4.87
CA PRO A 86 -3.46 18.31 4.96
C PRO A 86 -2.59 18.39 6.22
N GLY A 87 -2.76 17.46 7.15
CA GLY A 87 -2.06 17.43 8.43
C GLY A 87 -0.86 16.50 8.37
N LEU A 88 -1.09 15.23 8.75
CA LEU A 88 -0.03 14.25 8.97
C LEU A 88 0.07 13.22 7.85
N GLY A 89 -0.74 13.30 6.79
CA GLY A 89 -0.77 12.33 5.70
C GLY A 89 0.60 11.98 5.14
N MET A 90 1.37 12.99 4.73
CA MET A 90 2.71 12.76 4.18
C MET A 90 3.72 12.25 5.21
N SER A 91 3.67 12.74 6.46
CA SER A 91 4.55 12.24 7.52
C SER A 91 4.26 10.78 7.85
N THR A 92 2.98 10.42 7.92
CA THR A 92 2.49 9.05 8.12
C THR A 92 2.92 8.16 6.96
N TRP A 93 2.77 8.63 5.73
CA TRP A 93 3.18 7.90 4.53
C TRP A 93 4.68 7.56 4.56
N TRP A 94 5.53 8.54 4.88
CA TRP A 94 6.97 8.31 5.02
C TRP A 94 7.29 7.28 6.12
N ALA A 95 6.83 7.53 7.34
CA ALA A 95 7.22 6.76 8.51
C ALA A 95 6.67 5.33 8.51
N HIS A 96 5.43 5.13 8.06
CA HIS A 96 4.74 3.85 8.16
C HIS A 96 4.73 3.03 6.86
N HIS A 97 4.90 3.68 5.71
CA HIS A 97 4.76 3.00 4.43
C HIS A 97 6.07 3.02 3.63
N LEU A 98 6.63 4.20 3.36
CA LEU A 98 7.79 4.29 2.48
C LEU A 98 9.06 3.74 3.15
N ASP A 99 9.47 4.28 4.29
CA ASP A 99 10.76 3.93 4.92
C ASP A 99 10.89 2.44 5.27
N PRO A 100 9.88 1.79 5.89
CA PRO A 100 9.97 0.36 6.21
C PRO A 100 10.07 -0.51 4.94
N ASN A 101 9.32 -0.17 3.89
CA ASN A 101 9.37 -0.92 2.64
C ASN A 101 10.68 -0.70 1.88
N MET A 102 11.19 0.53 1.80
CA MET A 102 12.48 0.79 1.16
C MET A 102 13.64 0.13 1.89
N ARG A 103 13.58 0.06 3.23
CA ARG A 103 14.57 -0.68 4.02
C ARG A 103 14.57 -2.16 3.66
N ALA A 104 13.40 -2.80 3.63
CA ALA A 104 13.30 -4.23 3.29
C ALA A 104 13.65 -4.50 1.81
N LEU A 105 13.21 -3.66 0.89
CA LEU A 105 13.48 -3.78 -0.54
C LEU A 105 14.98 -3.77 -0.85
N MET A 106 15.69 -2.85 -0.20
CA MET A 106 17.11 -2.60 -0.48
C MET A 106 18.05 -3.30 0.48
N ASP A 107 17.53 -4.15 1.38
CA ASP A 107 18.34 -4.93 2.30
C ASP A 107 19.24 -5.91 1.52
N PRO A 108 20.57 -5.89 1.73
CA PRO A 108 21.52 -6.64 0.93
C PRO A 108 21.66 -8.09 1.38
N VAL A 109 20.94 -8.52 2.43
CA VAL A 109 21.02 -9.87 2.99
C VAL A 109 19.74 -10.64 2.73
N THR A 110 18.60 -9.97 2.89
CA THR A 110 17.26 -10.57 2.92
C THR A 110 16.29 -9.95 1.91
N GLY A 111 16.67 -8.83 1.29
CA GLY A 111 15.81 -8.14 0.33
C GLY A 111 15.69 -8.87 -1.00
N PRO A 112 14.63 -8.62 -1.78
CA PRO A 112 14.38 -9.29 -3.05
C PRO A 112 15.47 -9.01 -4.11
N PHE A 113 16.28 -7.97 -3.93
CA PHE A 113 17.35 -7.59 -4.84
C PHE A 113 18.73 -8.11 -4.41
N VAL A 114 18.84 -8.96 -3.38
CA VAL A 114 20.13 -9.41 -2.82
C VAL A 114 21.14 -9.92 -3.86
N HIS A 115 20.67 -10.59 -4.92
CA HIS A 115 21.54 -11.12 -5.98
C HIS A 115 21.69 -10.20 -7.20
N CYS A 116 21.10 -9.00 -7.16
CA CYS A 116 21.01 -8.10 -8.31
C CYS A 116 22.10 -7.01 -8.37
N ALA A 117 23.11 -7.07 -7.50
CA ALA A 117 24.15 -6.04 -7.40
C ALA A 117 24.92 -5.83 -8.71
N GLU A 118 25.15 -6.91 -9.47
CA GLU A 118 25.89 -6.91 -10.74
C GLU A 118 24.96 -7.11 -11.96
N GLY A 119 23.65 -6.90 -11.78
CA GLY A 119 22.63 -7.08 -12.81
C GLY A 119 21.48 -7.96 -12.35
N HIS A 120 20.32 -7.83 -13.02
CA HIS A 120 19.10 -8.56 -12.65
C HIS A 120 19.32 -10.07 -12.58
N GLN A 121 18.78 -10.69 -11.52
CA GLN A 121 18.74 -12.13 -11.33
C GLN A 121 17.31 -12.54 -10.97
N ASP A 122 16.77 -13.53 -11.68
CA ASP A 122 15.42 -14.02 -11.39
C ASP A 122 15.39 -14.73 -10.03
N SER A 123 14.36 -14.42 -9.22
CA SER A 123 14.12 -15.11 -7.95
C SER A 123 13.31 -16.37 -8.17
N LEU A 124 13.75 -17.49 -7.57
CA LEU A 124 12.93 -18.69 -7.48
C LEU A 124 11.88 -18.54 -6.37
N PRO A 125 10.68 -19.11 -6.54
CA PRO A 125 9.70 -19.16 -5.46
C PRO A 125 10.26 -19.93 -4.26
N LEU A 126 9.71 -19.68 -3.08
CA LEU A 126 10.05 -20.45 -1.89
C LEU A 126 9.78 -21.94 -2.15
N PRO A 127 10.71 -22.84 -1.79
CA PRO A 127 10.45 -24.27 -1.86
C PRO A 127 9.22 -24.60 -1.01
N MET A 128 8.26 -25.31 -1.60
CA MET A 128 7.11 -25.82 -0.88
C MET A 128 6.83 -27.27 -1.25
N GLU A 129 6.40 -28.03 -0.25
CA GLU A 129 5.71 -29.29 -0.45
C GLU A 129 4.20 -29.01 -0.44
N PRO A 130 3.42 -29.62 -1.36
CA PRO A 130 1.98 -29.44 -1.35
C PRO A 130 1.40 -30.02 -0.05
N PRO A 131 0.39 -29.35 0.55
CA PRO A 131 -0.27 -29.90 1.72
C PRO A 131 -1.00 -31.20 1.35
N PRO A 132 -1.14 -32.15 2.30
CA PRO A 132 -1.94 -33.36 2.09
C PRO A 132 -3.36 -33.05 1.64
N GLU A 133 -3.92 -33.91 0.78
CA GLU A 133 -5.31 -33.80 0.32
C GLU A 133 -6.27 -33.82 1.52
N GLY A 134 -7.28 -32.94 1.50
CA GLY A 134 -8.29 -32.84 2.54
C GLY A 134 -7.88 -32.07 3.80
N LEU A 135 -6.63 -31.60 3.93
CA LEU A 135 -6.20 -30.79 5.06
C LEU A 135 -6.88 -29.40 5.10
N PHE A 136 -7.16 -28.83 3.92
CA PHE A 136 -7.83 -27.55 3.76
C PHE A 136 -9.11 -27.70 2.95
N TRP A 137 -10.13 -26.89 3.27
CA TRP A 137 -11.42 -26.87 2.58
C TRP A 137 -11.82 -25.43 2.20
N ASP A 138 -12.72 -25.29 1.22
CA ASP A 138 -13.11 -23.98 0.66
C ASP A 138 -13.99 -23.16 1.62
N GLN A 139 -13.39 -22.14 2.23
CA GLN A 139 -14.01 -21.22 3.19
C GLN A 139 -15.03 -20.27 2.60
N ARG A 140 -15.15 -20.17 1.26
CA ARG A 140 -16.02 -19.19 0.59
C ARG A 140 -17.48 -19.65 0.49
N GLY A 141 -17.77 -20.91 0.84
CA GLY A 141 -19.12 -21.47 0.83
C GLY A 141 -19.99 -21.02 2.03
N PRO A 142 -21.32 -21.12 1.91
CA PRO A 142 -22.25 -20.77 3.00
C PRO A 142 -22.14 -21.68 4.22
N ASP A 143 -21.62 -22.90 4.06
CA ASP A 143 -21.40 -23.88 5.13
C ASP A 143 -20.00 -23.76 5.78
N SER A 144 -19.36 -22.59 5.68
CA SER A 144 -18.06 -22.36 6.32
C SER A 144 -18.20 -22.40 7.84
N ARG A 145 -18.02 -23.59 8.42
CA ARG A 145 -17.91 -23.74 9.87
C ARG A 145 -16.69 -22.94 10.30
N ASN A 146 -16.91 -21.89 11.08
CA ASN A 146 -15.84 -21.13 11.70
C ASN A 146 -14.88 -22.11 12.39
N PRO A 147 -13.62 -22.26 11.93
CA PRO A 147 -12.68 -23.22 12.49
C PRO A 147 -12.22 -22.84 13.91
N LEU A 148 -12.61 -21.67 14.41
CA LEU A 148 -12.36 -21.20 15.78
C LEU A 148 -13.63 -21.16 16.64
N ALA A 149 -14.79 -21.61 16.13
CA ALA A 149 -15.94 -21.83 16.99
C ALA A 149 -15.65 -23.05 17.87
N LEU A 150 -15.59 -22.83 19.18
CA LEU A 150 -15.61 -23.90 20.17
C LEU A 150 -17.07 -24.25 20.41
N ASP A 151 -17.60 -25.24 19.69
CA ASP A 151 -18.83 -25.93 20.07
C ASP A 151 -18.58 -26.96 21.19
#